data_AF-A0A7J9GPA6-F1
#
_entry.id   AF-A0A7J9GPA6-F1
#
_cell.length_a   1.000
_cell.length_b   1.000
_cell.length_c   1.000
_cell.angle_alpha   90.00
_cell.angle_beta   90.00
_cell.angle_gamma   90.00
#
_symmetry.space_group_name_H-M   'P 1'
#
loop_
_entity.id
_entity.type
_entity.pdbx_description
1 polymer ?
#
loop_
_entity_poly.entity_id
_entity_poly.type
_entity_poly.pdbx_seq_one_letter_code
_entity_poly.pdbx_strand_id
1 'polypeptide(L)'
;MEDFSSSDEDYYYSSDRDSLDGFENDESDSQWVTSKSPTTKREDLRRVMDMLSIREHHARTLLIHYRWDVEKLLAVLVENGKSYLFASAGVSVVEGEHTGTSLLSLSSTSMCEICIEELPVDTMTKMECGHGFCNDCKHPL
;
A
#
# COMPACT_ATOMS: atom_id res chain seq x y z
N MET A 1 -37.60 38.72 -49.81
CA MET A 1 -38.83 38.99 -49.05
C MET A 1 -38.36 39.49 -47.71
N GLU A 2 -38.40 40.79 -47.52
CA GLU A 2 -38.00 41.46 -46.27
C GLU A 2 -39.25 41.88 -45.50
N ASP A 3 -39.09 41.81 -44.18
CA ASP A 3 -39.81 42.49 -43.09
C ASP A 3 -41.26 42.10 -42.72
N PHE A 4 -41.42 41.62 -41.48
CA PHE A 4 -42.53 42.02 -40.60
C PHE A 4 -42.32 41.70 -39.10
N SER A 5 -42.64 42.70 -38.27
CA SER A 5 -43.02 42.70 -36.82
C SER A 5 -41.92 42.53 -35.75
N SER A 6 -41.64 43.55 -34.91
CA SER A 6 -42.44 44.06 -33.75
C SER A 6 -42.15 43.22 -32.50
N SER A 7 -41.94 43.70 -31.27
CA SER A 7 -41.94 45.00 -30.57
C SER A 7 -41.53 44.68 -29.12
N ASP A 8 -41.02 45.70 -28.41
CA ASP A 8 -40.94 45.84 -26.94
C ASP A 8 -40.11 44.80 -26.15
N GLU A 9 -39.10 45.25 -25.38
CA GLU A 9 -39.13 45.07 -23.92
C GLU A 9 -37.92 45.72 -23.21
N ASP A 10 -38.28 46.80 -22.52
CA ASP A 10 -37.78 47.52 -21.35
C ASP A 10 -36.51 47.09 -20.55
N TYR A 11 -35.65 48.10 -20.40
CA TYR A 11 -34.97 48.59 -19.19
C TYR A 11 -34.84 47.66 -17.96
N TYR A 12 -33.60 47.31 -17.62
CA TYR A 12 -33.19 47.12 -16.22
C TYR A 12 -31.90 47.89 -15.91
N TYR A 13 -32.09 48.95 -15.11
CA TYR A 13 -31.05 49.76 -14.47
C TYR A 13 -30.43 48.97 -13.32
N SER A 14 -29.11 48.83 -13.31
CA SER A 14 -28.30 48.48 -12.11
C SER A 14 -26.86 48.93 -12.37
N SER A 15 -26.53 50.16 -11.97
CA SER A 15 -25.92 50.53 -10.68
C SER A 15 -24.39 50.57 -10.73
N ASP A 16 -23.91 51.81 -10.75
CA ASP A 16 -22.78 52.30 -9.95
C ASP A 16 -21.45 51.56 -10.08
N ARG A 17 -20.58 52.15 -10.91
CA ARG A 17 -19.14 52.19 -10.63
C ARG A 17 -18.94 52.85 -9.26
N ASP A 18 -18.47 52.12 -8.27
CA ASP A 18 -17.48 52.66 -7.33
C ASP A 18 -16.69 51.57 -6.59
N SER A 19 -15.37 51.78 -6.56
CA SER A 19 -14.39 51.40 -5.52
C SER A 19 -14.07 49.93 -5.24
N LEU A 20 -12.91 49.43 -5.68
CA LEU A 20 -11.56 49.54 -5.07
C LEU A 20 -11.35 48.61 -3.86
N ASP A 21 -10.39 47.71 -4.08
CA ASP A 21 -9.50 47.07 -3.12
C ASP A 21 -10.07 45.96 -2.22
N GLY A 22 -9.35 44.84 -2.20
CA GLY A 22 -9.67 43.70 -1.34
C GLY A 22 -9.80 42.37 -2.09
N PHE A 23 -8.94 42.09 -3.09
CA PHE A 23 -8.64 40.69 -3.37
C PHE A 23 -7.77 40.20 -2.22
N GLU A 24 -8.42 39.76 -1.15
CA GLU A 24 -7.83 38.80 -0.24
C GLU A 24 -7.51 37.60 -1.13
N ASN A 25 -6.28 37.56 -1.63
CA ASN A 25 -5.67 36.35 -2.13
C ASN A 25 -5.58 35.44 -0.91
N ASP A 26 -6.71 34.81 -0.58
CA ASP A 26 -6.73 33.58 0.19
C ASP A 26 -5.92 32.62 -0.67
N GLU A 27 -4.62 32.62 -0.38
CA GLU A 27 -3.69 31.58 -0.71
C GLU A 27 -4.31 30.33 -0.08
N SER A 28 -5.27 29.77 -0.82
CA SER A 28 -5.64 28.39 -0.78
C SER A 28 -4.38 27.68 -1.20
N ASP A 29 -3.47 27.59 -0.22
CA ASP A 29 -2.34 26.73 -0.13
C ASP A 29 -2.98 25.35 -0.18
N SER A 30 -3.31 24.98 -1.42
CA SER A 30 -3.72 23.68 -1.86
C SER A 30 -2.43 22.91 -1.68
N GLN A 31 -2.16 22.61 -0.41
CA GLN A 31 -1.01 21.90 0.08
C GLN A 31 -1.22 20.51 -0.50
N TRP A 32 -0.80 20.37 -1.76
CA TRP A 32 -0.66 19.10 -2.43
C TRP A 32 0.21 18.33 -1.47
N VAL A 33 -0.46 17.41 -0.77
CA VAL A 33 0.10 16.55 0.25
C VAL A 33 1.42 16.12 -0.32
N THR A 34 2.51 16.70 0.21
CA THR A 34 3.85 16.33 -0.21
C THR A 34 3.95 14.91 0.27
N SER A 35 3.65 13.98 -0.64
CA SER A 35 3.87 12.57 -0.45
C SER A 35 5.33 12.51 -0.09
N LYS A 36 5.62 12.25 1.20
CA LYS A 36 6.96 12.24 1.75
C LYS A 36 7.88 11.59 0.71
N SER A 37 9.01 12.24 0.40
CA SER A 37 9.91 11.83 -0.67
C SER A 37 10.13 10.31 -0.62
N PRO A 38 10.23 9.61 -1.77
CA PRO A 38 10.27 8.14 -1.81
C PRO A 38 11.37 7.52 -0.92
N THR A 39 12.37 8.30 -0.53
CA THR A 39 13.41 7.96 0.45
C THR A 39 12.86 7.70 1.85
N THR A 40 11.94 8.52 2.37
CA THR A 40 11.45 8.38 3.76
C THR A 40 10.65 7.09 3.94
N LYS A 41 9.88 6.68 2.93
CA LYS A 41 9.11 5.42 2.97
C LYS A 41 10.01 4.20 3.11
N ARG A 42 11.21 4.23 2.52
CA ARG A 42 12.17 3.12 2.64
C ARG A 42 12.81 3.06 4.03
N GLU A 43 13.05 4.21 4.64
CA GLU A 43 13.56 4.33 6.01
C GLU A 43 12.52 3.87 7.03
N ASP A 44 11.27 4.32 6.88
CA ASP A 44 10.14 3.89 7.73
C ASP A 44 9.93 2.38 7.64
N LEU A 45 10.02 1.80 6.44
CA LEU A 45 9.94 0.35 6.23
C LEU A 45 11.04 -0.41 6.98
N ARG A 46 12.30 0.02 6.84
CA ARG A 46 13.44 -0.60 7.56
C ARG A 46 13.27 -0.48 9.07
N ARG A 47 12.88 0.70 9.56
CA ARG A 47 12.66 0.94 10.99
C ARG A 47 11.61 0.00 11.57
N VAL A 48 10.48 -0.19 10.89
CA VAL A 48 9.42 -1.11 11.35
C VAL A 48 9.88 -2.57 11.30
N MET A 49 10.62 -2.97 10.26
CA MET A 49 11.20 -4.31 10.18
C MET A 49 12.12 -4.60 11.36
N ASP A 50 13.03 -3.68 11.69
CA ASP A 50 13.99 -3.85 12.77
C ASP A 50 13.29 -3.90 14.14
N MET A 51 12.37 -2.95 14.41
CA MET A 51 11.65 -2.87 15.69
C MET A 51 10.76 -4.09 15.96
N LEU A 52 10.08 -4.60 14.94
CA LEU A 52 9.18 -5.75 15.09
C LEU A 52 9.87 -7.09 14.86
N SER A 53 11.06 -7.08 14.24
CA SER A 53 11.81 -8.25 13.79
C SER A 53 11.00 -9.11 12.83
N ILE A 54 10.39 -8.45 11.83
CA ILE A 54 9.53 -9.07 10.82
C ILE A 54 10.07 -8.88 9.41
N ARG A 55 9.57 -9.69 8.47
CA ARG A 55 9.91 -9.59 7.05
C ARG A 55 9.28 -8.36 6.40
N GLU A 56 9.88 -7.95 5.28
CA GLU A 56 9.49 -6.73 4.54
C GLU A 56 8.01 -6.71 4.17
N HIS A 57 7.46 -7.83 3.69
CA HIS A 57 6.05 -7.88 3.27
C HIS A 57 5.09 -7.67 4.45
N HIS A 58 5.38 -8.22 5.63
CA HIS A 58 4.58 -8.00 6.83
C HIS A 58 4.68 -6.53 7.28
N ALA A 59 5.89 -5.96 7.31
CA ALA A 59 6.09 -4.55 7.65
C ALA A 59 5.36 -3.61 6.69
N ARG A 60 5.41 -3.91 5.38
CA ARG A 60 4.70 -3.15 4.35
C ARG A 60 3.19 -3.22 4.53
N THR A 61 2.62 -4.38 4.83
CA THR A 61 1.18 -4.52 5.12
C THR A 61 0.77 -3.67 6.32
N LEU A 62 1.55 -3.69 7.40
CA LEU A 62 1.29 -2.87 8.58
C LEU A 62 1.34 -1.38 8.26
N LEU A 63 2.40 -0.93 7.57
CA LEU A 63 2.52 0.47 7.17
C LEU A 63 1.35 0.90 6.27
N ILE A 64 0.88 0.06 5.36
CA ILE A 64 -0.30 0.37 4.53
C ILE A 64 -1.58 0.44 5.39
N HIS A 65 -1.78 -0.50 6.32
CA HIS A 65 -2.95 -0.53 7.22
C HIS A 65 -3.05 0.74 8.06
N TYR A 66 -1.92 1.21 8.59
CA TYR A 66 -1.82 2.46 9.35
C TYR A 66 -1.60 3.70 8.46
N ARG A 67 -1.78 3.59 7.14
CA ARG A 67 -1.61 4.69 6.17
C ARG A 67 -0.27 5.44 6.28
N TRP A 68 0.80 4.71 6.58
CA TRP A 68 2.16 5.19 6.78
C TRP A 68 2.33 6.15 7.97
N ASP A 69 1.42 6.09 8.93
CA ASP A 69 1.53 6.73 10.24
C ASP A 69 2.27 5.81 11.20
N VAL A 70 3.59 6.03 11.32
CA VAL A 70 4.48 5.21 12.15
C VAL A 70 4.18 5.44 13.62
N GLU A 71 3.85 6.67 13.99
CA GLU A 71 3.54 7.07 15.36
C GLU A 71 2.31 6.32 15.88
N LYS A 72 1.24 6.27 15.08
CA LYS A 72 0.03 5.50 15.42
C LYS A 72 0.29 3.99 15.50
N LEU A 73 1.08 3.45 14.58
CA LEU A 73 1.49 2.04 14.62
C LEU A 73 2.22 1.71 15.92
N LEU A 74 3.17 2.56 16.31
CA LEU A 74 3.95 2.39 17.54
C LEU A 74 3.09 2.58 18.81
N ALA A 75 2.12 3.49 18.80
CA ALA A 75 1.18 3.64 19.90
C ALA A 75 0.38 2.34 20.13
N VAL A 76 -0.21 1.77 19.07
CA VAL A 76 -0.94 0.50 19.16
C VAL A 76 -0.02 -0.66 19.58
N LEU A 77 1.23 -0.67 19.10
CA LEU A 77 2.22 -1.67 19.52
C LEU A 77 2.44 -1.64 21.04
N VAL A 78 2.56 -0.45 21.63
CA VAL A 78 2.81 -0.28 23.06
C VAL A 78 1.55 -0.56 23.88
N GLU A 79 0.38 -0.13 23.42
CA GLU A 79 -0.89 -0.27 24.14
C GLU A 79 -1.48 -1.69 24.08
N ASN A 80 -1.46 -2.32 22.91
CA ASN A 80 -2.15 -3.59 22.65
C ASN A 80 -1.19 -4.76 22.40
N GLY A 81 0.10 -4.49 22.15
CA GLY A 81 1.10 -5.50 21.86
C GLY A 81 1.13 -5.99 20.40
N LYS A 82 2.16 -6.80 20.09
CA LYS A 82 2.44 -7.31 18.73
C LYS A 82 1.31 -8.17 18.16
N SER A 83 0.76 -9.09 18.94
CA SER A 83 -0.24 -10.05 18.47
C SER A 83 -1.52 -9.35 17.99
N TYR A 84 -1.96 -8.33 18.73
CA TYR A 84 -3.11 -7.52 18.33
C TYR A 84 -2.82 -6.74 17.04
N LEU A 85 -1.67 -6.07 16.98
CA LEU A 85 -1.25 -5.28 15.83
C LEU A 85 -1.16 -6.11 14.54
N PHE A 86 -0.69 -7.36 14.64
CA PHE A 86 -0.68 -8.27 13.49
C PHE A 86 -2.09 -8.74 13.10
N ALA A 87 -2.90 -9.15 14.09
CA ALA A 87 -4.26 -9.61 13.84
C ALA A 87 -5.16 -8.52 13.23
N SER A 88 -5.05 -7.27 13.71
CA SER A 88 -5.85 -6.14 13.19
C SER A 88 -5.53 -5.81 11.73
N ALA A 89 -4.30 -6.06 11.30
CA ALA A 89 -3.86 -5.88 9.91
C ALA A 89 -4.00 -7.14 9.05
N GLY A 90 -4.55 -8.24 9.57
CA GLY A 90 -4.69 -9.51 8.84
C GLY A 90 -3.35 -10.19 8.55
N VAL A 91 -2.32 -9.90 9.34
CA VAL A 91 -0.98 -10.45 9.18
C VAL A 91 -0.82 -11.68 10.06
N SER A 92 -0.67 -12.86 9.47
CA SER A 92 -0.25 -14.06 10.20
C SER A 92 1.28 -14.19 10.17
N VAL A 93 1.95 -13.67 11.20
CA VAL A 93 3.38 -13.94 11.40
C VAL A 93 3.49 -15.32 12.05
N VAL A 94 3.90 -16.32 11.28
CA VAL A 94 4.37 -17.58 11.85
C VAL A 94 5.71 -17.26 12.50
N GLU A 95 5.74 -17.20 13.84
CA GLU A 95 7.01 -17.14 14.56
C GLU A 95 7.83 -18.34 14.11
N GLY A 96 8.99 -18.07 13.52
CA GLY A 96 9.83 -19.11 12.96
C GLY A 96 10.35 -20.01 14.06
N GLU A 97 9.60 -21.04 14.44
CA GLU A 97 10.21 -22.26 14.92
C GLU A 97 10.82 -22.94 13.70
N HIS A 98 12.11 -22.73 13.55
CA HIS A 98 13.01 -23.48 12.69
C HIS A 98 13.10 -24.93 13.19
N THR A 99 11.98 -25.66 13.26
CA THR A 99 11.96 -27.05 13.70
C THR A 99 11.70 -27.92 12.49
N GLY A 100 12.79 -28.47 11.96
CA GLY A 100 12.76 -29.49 10.93
C GLY A 100 13.58 -29.12 9.71
N THR A 101 14.87 -28.84 9.91
CA THR A 101 15.85 -29.27 8.93
C THR A 101 15.66 -30.79 8.77
N SER A 102 14.82 -31.21 7.82
CA SER A 102 14.93 -32.52 7.21
C SER A 102 16.20 -32.48 6.37
N LEU A 103 17.34 -32.56 7.06
CA LEU A 103 18.51 -33.20 6.51
C LEU A 103 18.05 -34.59 6.03
N LEU A 104 18.67 -35.08 4.97
CA LEU A 104 18.48 -36.40 4.36
C LEU A 104 17.52 -36.43 3.15
N SER A 105 17.98 -35.91 2.02
CA SER A 105 18.30 -36.75 0.85
C SER A 105 18.93 -35.91 -0.26
N LEU A 106 20.19 -36.18 -0.62
CA LEU A 106 20.88 -35.55 -1.74
C LEU A 106 20.37 -36.02 -3.13
N SER A 107 19.19 -36.64 -3.21
CA SER A 107 18.51 -36.97 -4.48
C SER A 107 16.99 -36.69 -4.46
N SER A 108 16.52 -35.77 -3.63
CA SER A 108 15.08 -35.49 -3.57
C SER A 108 14.64 -34.67 -4.78
N THR A 109 13.91 -35.30 -5.70
CA THR A 109 12.90 -34.59 -6.50
C THR A 109 11.74 -34.23 -5.59
N SER A 110 11.06 -33.13 -5.87
CA SER A 110 9.78 -32.77 -5.24
C SER A 110 8.72 -32.55 -6.32
N MET A 111 7.45 -32.78 -5.97
CA MET A 111 6.35 -32.63 -6.91
C MET A 111 5.79 -31.21 -6.87
N CYS A 112 5.64 -30.57 -8.03
CA CYS A 112 4.96 -29.28 -8.10
C CYS A 112 3.44 -29.47 -7.96
N GLU A 113 2.82 -28.74 -7.02
CA GLU A 113 1.37 -28.85 -6.76
C GLU A 113 0.48 -28.21 -7.84
N ILE A 114 1.07 -27.57 -8.87
CA ILE A 114 0.33 -26.94 -9.98
C ILE A 114 0.36 -27.82 -11.23
N CYS A 115 1.56 -28.12 -11.77
CA CYS A 115 1.69 -28.96 -12.96
C CYS A 115 1.74 -30.47 -12.66
N ILE A 116 1.86 -30.86 -11.38
CA ILE A 116 1.92 -32.26 -10.93
C ILE A 116 3.16 -33.00 -11.50
N GLU A 117 4.23 -32.27 -11.79
CA GLU A 117 5.50 -32.83 -12.27
C GLU A 117 6.51 -33.00 -11.13
N GLU A 118 7.26 -34.11 -11.14
CA GLU A 118 8.40 -34.32 -10.25
C GLU A 118 9.64 -33.63 -10.82
N LEU A 119 10.14 -32.65 -10.07
CA LEU A 119 11.25 -31.82 -10.49
C LEU A 119 12.34 -31.78 -9.43
N PRO A 120 13.60 -31.57 -9.83
CA PRO A 120 14.67 -31.32 -8.88
C PRO A 120 14.34 -30.15 -7.93
N VAL A 121 14.72 -30.27 -6.65
CA VAL A 121 14.43 -29.22 -5.65
C VAL A 121 15.05 -27.86 -6.03
N ASP A 122 16.14 -27.84 -6.81
CA ASP A 122 16.77 -26.59 -7.29
C ASP A 122 15.91 -25.83 -8.32
N THR A 123 15.00 -26.50 -9.02
CA THR A 123 14.04 -25.84 -9.94
C THR A 123 12.70 -25.54 -9.28
N MET A 124 12.61 -25.70 -7.96
CA MET A 124 11.42 -25.45 -7.17
C MET A 124 11.62 -24.33 -6.15
N THR A 125 10.60 -23.49 -6.01
CA THR A 125 10.50 -22.46 -4.98
C THR A 125 9.51 -22.92 -3.91
N LYS A 126 9.95 -22.94 -2.65
CA LYS A 126 9.07 -23.15 -1.49
C LYS A 126 8.56 -21.81 -0.96
N MET A 127 7.25 -21.70 -0.80
CA MET A 127 6.60 -20.53 -0.22
C MET A 127 6.66 -20.58 1.30
N GLU A 128 6.41 -19.44 1.92
CA GLU A 128 6.44 -19.28 3.37
C GLU A 128 5.30 -20.05 4.08
N CYS A 129 4.23 -20.33 3.35
CA CYS A 129 3.14 -21.23 3.77
C CYS A 129 3.51 -22.72 3.65
N GLY A 130 4.71 -23.06 3.20
CA GLY A 130 5.21 -24.42 3.10
C GLY A 130 4.96 -25.12 1.76
N HIS A 131 4.07 -24.60 0.91
CA HIS A 131 3.80 -25.16 -0.41
C HIS A 131 4.96 -24.94 -1.40
N GLY A 132 5.21 -25.91 -2.26
CA GLY A 132 6.32 -25.90 -3.23
C GLY A 132 5.83 -25.87 -4.69
N PHE A 133 6.42 -25.00 -5.50
CA PHE A 133 6.05 -24.85 -6.91
C PHE A 133 7.29 -24.78 -7.80
N CYS A 134 7.22 -25.30 -9.02
CA CYS A 134 8.30 -25.11 -9.99
C CYS A 134 8.39 -23.63 -10.41
N ASN A 135 9.59 -23.22 -10.84
CA ASN A 135 9.83 -21.83 -11.23
C ASN A 135 8.98 -21.40 -12.43
N ASP A 136 8.61 -22.33 -13.31
CA ASP A 136 7.76 -22.08 -14.47
C ASP A 136 6.31 -21.77 -14.06
N CYS A 137 5.75 -22.55 -13.11
CA CYS A 137 4.38 -22.31 -12.61
C CYS A 137 4.28 -21.10 -11.67
N LYS A 138 5.38 -20.65 -11.08
CA LYS A 138 5.41 -19.43 -10.24
C LYS A 138 5.22 -18.15 -11.08
N HIS A 139 5.66 -18.17 -12.33
CA HIS A 139 5.61 -17.02 -13.25
C HIS A 139 4.92 -17.42 -14.56
N PRO A 140 3.60 -17.71 -14.53
CA PRO A 140 2.88 -18.00 -15.77
C PRO A 140 2.94 -16.76 -16.67
N LEU A 141 3.49 -16.94 -17.88
CA LEU A 141 3.58 -15.92 -18.92
C LEU A 141 2.20 -15.47 -19.41
#